data_AF-A0A2N2YF70-F1
#
_entry.id   AF-A0A2N2YF70-F1
#
_cell.length_a   1.000
_cell.length_b   1.000
_cell.length_c   1.000
_cell.angle_alpha   90.00
_cell.angle_beta   90.00
_cell.angle_gamma   90.00
#
_symmetry.space_group_name_H-M   'P 1'
#
loop_
_entity.id
_entity.type
_entity.pdbx_description
1 polymer ?
#
loop_
_entity_poly.entity_id
_entity_poly.type
_entity_poly.pdbx_seq_one_letter_code
_entity_poly.pdbx_strand_id
1 'polypeptide(L)'
;MIQGRDIVVIGIQPWDITIGSNCKNIALEFAKHNRVLYINPPLDRASLYRQKNSEATIKRVKIWKSGKSELIEIDNNLWNLYPATLLESINWIGFNPLFDWLNFLNNKKFAKQITQACQILNFENIIIFNDSDMFRSYYLKDLLNPSVYVYYTRDNLISVSYWRRRGVRMEAKHMKKADLVVANSTYLADLAKKH
;
A
#
# COMPACT_ATOMS: atom_id res chain seq x y z
N MET A 1 -15.47 -17.34 -2.10
CA MET A 1 -14.63 -16.16 -2.43
C MET A 1 -15.56 -15.03 -2.81
N ILE A 2 -15.26 -13.79 -2.42
CA ILE A 2 -16.10 -12.63 -2.80
C ILE A 2 -16.01 -12.40 -4.33
N GLN A 3 -17.09 -11.93 -4.95
CA GLN A 3 -17.20 -11.77 -6.40
C GLN A 3 -17.84 -10.42 -6.76
N GLY A 4 -17.55 -9.91 -7.96
CA GLY A 4 -18.14 -8.68 -8.49
C GLY A 4 -17.75 -7.42 -7.71
N ARG A 5 -16.56 -7.40 -7.10
CA ARG A 5 -16.06 -6.25 -6.34
C ARG A 5 -14.93 -5.53 -7.04
N ASP A 6 -14.72 -4.29 -6.61
CA ASP A 6 -13.55 -3.48 -6.93
C ASP A 6 -12.60 -3.49 -5.74
N ILE A 7 -11.41 -4.05 -5.95
CA ILE A 7 -10.44 -4.30 -4.88
C ILE A 7 -9.17 -3.52 -5.18
N VAL A 8 -8.77 -2.64 -4.27
CA VAL A 8 -7.50 -1.93 -4.29
C VAL A 8 -6.52 -2.68 -3.40
N VAL A 9 -5.50 -3.28 -4.00
CA VAL A 9 -4.44 -4.02 -3.30
C VAL A 9 -3.24 -3.10 -3.09
N ILE A 10 -2.83 -2.97 -1.83
CA ILE A 10 -1.70 -2.14 -1.41
C ILE A 10 -0.74 -3.02 -0.64
N GLY A 11 0.55 -2.93 -0.94
CA GLY A 11 1.56 -3.70 -0.21
C GLY A 11 2.93 -3.03 -0.23
N ILE A 12 3.88 -3.63 0.49
CA ILE A 12 5.25 -3.12 0.53
C ILE A 12 5.99 -3.44 -0.77
N GLN A 13 5.68 -4.59 -1.38
CA GLN A 13 6.35 -5.09 -2.57
C GLN A 13 5.68 -4.53 -3.82
N PRO A 14 6.43 -3.93 -4.76
CA PRO A 14 5.85 -3.52 -6.02
C PRO A 14 5.60 -4.73 -6.94
N TRP A 15 4.75 -4.54 -7.94
CA TRP A 15 4.48 -5.51 -8.98
C TRP A 15 5.72 -5.86 -9.81
N ASP A 16 6.65 -4.94 -10.00
CA ASP A 16 7.83 -5.12 -10.87
C ASP A 16 9.01 -5.86 -10.21
N ILE A 17 8.84 -6.44 -9.01
CA ILE A 17 9.85 -7.35 -8.45
C ILE A 17 9.93 -8.66 -9.26
N THR A 18 11.14 -9.20 -9.42
CA THR A 18 11.40 -10.43 -10.17
C THR A 18 11.04 -11.71 -9.41
N ILE A 19 11.00 -11.66 -8.08
CA ILE A 19 10.68 -12.81 -7.23
C ILE A 19 9.17 -13.00 -7.08
N GLY A 20 8.77 -14.22 -6.74
CA GLY A 20 7.40 -14.54 -6.34
C GLY A 20 6.96 -13.73 -5.12
N SER A 21 5.68 -13.37 -5.08
CA SER A 21 5.10 -12.59 -3.98
C SER A 21 3.72 -13.12 -3.64
N ASN A 22 3.51 -13.37 -2.35
CA ASN A 22 2.20 -13.79 -1.84
C ASN A 22 1.13 -12.73 -2.14
N CYS A 23 1.46 -11.44 -2.06
CA CYS A 23 0.52 -10.35 -2.37
C CYS A 23 0.10 -10.34 -3.85
N LYS A 24 1.06 -10.58 -4.76
CA LYS A 24 0.75 -10.75 -6.19
C LYS A 24 -0.18 -11.94 -6.44
N ASN A 25 0.09 -13.08 -5.79
CA ASN A 25 -0.73 -14.28 -5.93
C ASN A 25 -2.16 -14.04 -5.42
N ILE A 26 -2.32 -13.33 -4.30
CA ILE A 26 -3.63 -12.93 -3.79
C ILE A 26 -4.36 -12.00 -4.77
N ALA A 27 -3.65 -11.01 -5.34
CA ALA A 27 -4.23 -10.10 -6.33
C ALA A 27 -4.71 -10.84 -7.59
N LEU A 28 -3.91 -11.79 -8.09
CA LEU A 28 -4.28 -12.67 -9.21
C LEU A 28 -5.50 -13.53 -8.87
N GLU A 29 -5.55 -14.08 -7.65
CA GLU A 29 -6.70 -14.88 -7.21
C GLU A 29 -7.98 -14.04 -7.11
N PHE A 30 -7.88 -12.81 -6.59
CA PHE A 30 -9.00 -11.88 -6.57
C PHE A 30 -9.49 -11.53 -7.99
N ALA A 31 -8.57 -11.32 -8.94
CA ALA A 31 -8.88 -10.89 -10.31
C ALA A 31 -9.72 -11.91 -11.10
N LYS A 32 -9.72 -13.19 -10.70
CA LYS A 32 -10.56 -14.23 -11.32
C LYS A 32 -12.05 -13.93 -11.26
N HIS A 33 -12.50 -13.19 -10.24
CA HIS A 33 -13.92 -12.90 -10.02
C HIS A 33 -14.22 -11.43 -9.68
N ASN A 34 -13.20 -10.57 -9.67
CA ASN A 34 -13.28 -9.18 -9.22
C ASN A 34 -12.40 -8.30 -10.11
N ARG A 35 -12.64 -6.98 -10.08
CA ARG A 35 -11.74 -5.99 -10.66
C ARG A 35 -10.71 -5.58 -9.62
N VAL A 36 -9.43 -5.67 -9.95
CA VAL A 36 -8.34 -5.50 -9.01
C VAL A 36 -7.39 -4.41 -9.49
N LEU A 37 -7.12 -3.44 -8.62
CA LEU A 37 -6.11 -2.42 -8.82
C LEU A 37 -4.97 -2.63 -7.83
N TYR A 38 -3.85 -3.17 -8.31
CA TYR A 38 -2.62 -3.29 -7.54
C TYR A 38 -1.85 -1.98 -7.55
N ILE A 39 -1.48 -1.46 -6.37
CA ILE A 39 -0.80 -0.18 -6.26
C ILE A 39 0.68 -0.40 -5.98
N ASN A 40 1.54 0.05 -6.91
CA ASN A 40 2.96 0.12 -6.61
C ASN A 40 3.24 1.16 -5.53
N PRO A 41 4.14 0.87 -4.57
CA PRO A 41 4.62 1.89 -3.67
C PRO A 41 5.20 3.08 -4.43
N PRO A 42 4.82 4.32 -4.09
CA PRO A 42 5.39 5.51 -4.69
C PRO A 42 6.88 5.63 -4.42
N LEU A 43 7.56 6.44 -5.22
CA LEU A 43 8.95 6.82 -4.93
C LEU A 43 9.01 7.60 -3.61
N ASP A 44 10.04 7.35 -2.81
CA ASP A 44 10.35 8.16 -1.64
C ASP A 44 11.70 8.88 -1.78
N ARG A 45 11.85 9.97 -1.05
CA ARG A 45 13.02 10.87 -1.12
C ARG A 45 14.34 10.13 -0.90
N ALA A 46 14.42 9.19 0.04
CA ALA A 46 15.62 8.43 0.33
C ALA A 46 15.96 7.46 -0.80
N SER A 47 14.95 6.76 -1.35
CA SER A 47 15.13 5.88 -2.51
C SER A 47 15.58 6.64 -3.76
N LEU A 48 15.06 7.84 -3.99
CA LEU A 48 15.49 8.72 -5.08
C LEU A 48 17.01 8.98 -5.06
N TYR A 49 17.62 9.12 -3.87
CA TYR A 49 19.07 9.32 -3.74
C TYR A 49 19.85 8.00 -3.72
N ARG A 50 19.39 7.01 -2.94
CA ARG A 50 20.13 5.76 -2.69
C ARG A 50 20.11 4.79 -3.87
N GLN A 51 19.02 4.76 -4.64
CA GLN A 51 18.79 3.78 -5.70
C GLN A 51 18.67 4.44 -7.08
N LYS A 52 19.24 5.64 -7.24
CA LYS A 52 19.12 6.48 -8.45
C LYS A 52 19.46 5.78 -9.77
N ASN A 53 20.33 4.76 -9.74
CA ASN A 53 20.78 4.02 -10.92
C ASN A 53 19.99 2.73 -11.17
N SER A 54 19.07 2.34 -10.29
CA SER A 54 18.24 1.15 -10.50
C SER A 54 17.16 1.42 -11.55
N GLU A 55 16.88 0.46 -12.42
CA GLU A 55 15.84 0.57 -13.45
C GLU A 55 14.47 0.91 -12.85
N ALA A 56 14.13 0.25 -11.74
CA ALA A 56 12.90 0.49 -10.99
C ALA A 56 12.76 1.94 -10.51
N THR A 57 13.84 2.55 -10.02
CA THR A 57 13.85 3.96 -9.59
C THR A 57 13.81 4.90 -10.80
N ILE A 58 14.58 4.61 -11.85
CA ILE A 58 14.59 5.41 -13.09
C ILE A 58 13.18 5.47 -13.70
N LYS A 59 12.46 4.34 -13.78
CA LYS A 59 11.06 4.30 -14.23
C LYS A 59 10.18 5.21 -13.36
N ARG A 60 10.22 5.04 -12.03
CA ARG A 60 9.43 5.85 -11.10
C ARG A 60 9.75 7.34 -11.17
N VAL A 61 11.02 7.72 -11.39
CA VAL A 61 11.42 9.13 -11.59
C VAL A 61 10.82 9.71 -12.86
N LYS A 62 10.82 8.97 -13.98
CA LYS A 62 10.20 9.42 -15.23
C LYS A 62 8.70 9.67 -15.04
N ILE A 63 8.00 8.74 -14.37
CA ILE A 63 6.55 8.85 -14.08
C ILE A 63 6.26 10.01 -13.12
N TRP A 64 7.06 10.16 -12.06
CA TRP A 64 6.91 11.30 -11.16
C TRP A 64 7.11 12.64 -11.88
N LYS A 65 8.14 12.76 -12.73
CA LYS A 65 8.41 13.98 -13.49
C LYS A 65 7.37 14.30 -14.56
N SER A 66 6.71 13.29 -15.13
CA SER A 66 5.62 13.52 -16.10
C SER A 66 4.37 14.10 -15.44
N GLY A 67 4.23 13.95 -14.11
CA GLY A 67 3.06 14.38 -13.35
C GLY A 67 1.80 13.55 -13.61
N LYS A 68 1.89 12.48 -14.41
CA LYS A 68 0.78 11.60 -14.77
C LYS A 68 1.09 10.17 -14.34
N SER A 69 0.22 9.60 -13.49
CA SER A 69 0.33 8.20 -13.11
C SER A 69 0.20 7.30 -14.34
N GLU A 70 0.94 6.20 -14.33
CA GLU A 70 0.86 5.18 -15.37
C GLU A 70 0.01 4.02 -14.83
N LEU A 71 -1.04 3.67 -15.56
CA LEU A 71 -1.93 2.57 -15.25
C LEU A 71 -1.75 1.50 -16.32
N ILE A 72 -1.29 0.33 -15.92
CA ILE A 72 -0.95 -0.77 -16.83
C ILE A 72 -1.91 -1.92 -16.56
N GLU A 73 -2.63 -2.38 -17.58
CA GLU A 73 -3.36 -3.63 -17.51
C GLU A 73 -2.37 -4.79 -17.58
N ILE A 74 -2.37 -5.63 -16.55
CA ILE A 74 -1.45 -6.76 -16.43
C ILE A 74 -2.13 -8.06 -16.87
N ASP A 75 -3.41 -8.19 -16.57
CA ASP A 75 -4.24 -9.35 -16.93
C ASP A 75 -5.71 -8.90 -16.94
N ASN A 76 -6.61 -9.80 -17.36
CA ASN A 76 -8.04 -9.61 -17.29
C ASN A 76 -8.46 -9.20 -15.88
N ASN A 77 -9.11 -8.05 -15.76
CA ASN A 77 -9.57 -7.48 -14.50
C ASN A 77 -8.45 -7.14 -13.49
N LEU A 78 -7.19 -7.02 -13.92
CA LEU A 78 -6.07 -6.68 -13.06
C LEU A 78 -5.22 -5.56 -13.65
N TRP A 79 -5.23 -4.41 -12.96
CA TRP A 79 -4.42 -3.25 -13.31
C TRP A 79 -3.36 -3.00 -12.24
N ASN A 80 -2.22 -2.49 -12.68
CA ASN A 80 -1.15 -2.03 -11.81
C ASN A 80 -0.94 -0.52 -11.97
N LEU A 81 -1.03 0.21 -10.86
CA LEU A 81 -0.81 1.64 -10.81
C LEU A 81 0.65 1.93 -10.45
N TYR A 82 1.31 2.76 -11.26
CA TYR A 82 2.53 3.48 -10.88
C TYR A 82 2.19 4.93 -10.49
N PRO A 83 2.19 5.26 -9.18
CA PRO A 83 1.83 6.59 -8.73
C PRO A 83 2.84 7.65 -9.19
N ALA A 84 2.37 8.73 -9.82
CA ALA A 84 3.17 9.90 -10.17
C ALA A 84 3.35 10.86 -8.98
N THR A 85 3.83 10.33 -7.85
CA THR A 85 4.04 11.12 -6.65
C THR A 85 5.33 10.74 -5.93
N LEU A 86 5.85 11.72 -5.17
CA LEU A 86 7.03 11.57 -4.33
C LEU A 86 6.65 11.76 -2.87
N LEU A 87 6.95 10.76 -2.06
CA LEU A 87 6.73 10.78 -0.62
C LEU A 87 8.00 11.22 0.12
N GLU A 88 7.81 11.92 1.24
CA GLU A 88 8.93 12.23 2.12
C GLU A 88 9.31 11.01 2.95
N SER A 89 10.61 10.75 3.07
CA SER A 89 11.12 9.67 3.93
C SER A 89 11.14 10.16 5.37
N ILE A 90 10.10 9.84 6.14
CA ILE A 90 9.83 10.41 7.48
C ILE A 90 10.20 9.48 8.64
N ASN A 91 10.67 8.26 8.35
CA ASN A 91 10.91 7.23 9.36
C ASN A 91 12.00 7.60 10.39
N TRP A 92 12.87 8.56 10.08
CA TRP A 92 13.94 9.03 10.97
C TRP A 92 13.44 10.02 12.04
N ILE A 93 12.29 10.65 11.84
CA ILE A 93 11.72 11.63 12.77
C ILE A 93 11.45 10.92 14.09
N GLY A 94 11.79 11.52 15.22
CA GLY A 94 11.61 10.95 16.57
C GLY A 94 10.34 11.42 17.28
N PHE A 95 9.88 12.63 16.99
CA PHE A 95 8.70 13.23 17.62
C PHE A 95 7.40 12.71 16.98
N ASN A 96 6.53 12.08 17.79
CA ASN A 96 5.33 11.39 17.31
C ASN A 96 4.32 12.31 16.60
N PRO A 97 3.93 13.48 17.16
CA PRO A 97 2.98 14.37 16.49
C PRO A 97 3.46 14.86 15.12
N LEU A 98 4.74 15.22 15.01
CA LEU A 98 5.33 15.64 13.74
C LEU A 98 5.37 14.49 12.71
N PHE A 99 5.72 13.28 13.16
CA PHE A 99 5.65 12.10 12.29
C PHE A 99 4.23 11.84 11.80
N ASP A 100 3.24 11.87 12.70
CA ASP A 100 1.83 11.60 12.36
C ASP A 100 1.31 12.64 11.34
N TRP A 101 1.63 13.92 11.54
CA TRP A 101 1.27 15.01 10.61
C TRP A 101 1.93 14.85 9.24
N LEU A 102 3.24 14.60 9.16
CA LEU A 102 3.92 14.37 7.89
C LEU A 102 3.46 13.09 7.20
N ASN A 103 3.16 12.04 7.97
CA ASN A 103 2.61 10.81 7.43
C ASN A 103 1.24 11.04 6.80
N PHE A 104 0.39 11.86 7.44
CA PHE A 104 -0.88 12.28 6.87
C PHE A 104 -0.71 13.01 5.53
N LEU A 105 0.25 13.93 5.43
CA LEU A 105 0.55 14.62 4.16
C LEU A 105 1.02 13.66 3.06
N ASN A 106 1.87 12.68 3.39
CA ASN A 106 2.28 11.63 2.46
C ASN A 106 1.07 10.79 2.00
N ASN A 107 0.23 10.36 2.94
CA ASN A 107 -0.97 9.58 2.64
C ASN A 107 -1.96 10.38 1.78
N LYS A 108 -2.11 11.70 1.99
CA LYS A 108 -2.95 12.56 1.16
C LYS A 108 -2.49 12.58 -0.30
N LYS A 109 -1.18 12.68 -0.54
CA LYS A 109 -0.60 12.59 -1.89
C LYS A 109 -0.86 11.21 -2.50
N PHE A 110 -0.70 10.15 -1.72
CA PHE A 110 -0.88 8.78 -2.18
C PHE A 110 -2.36 8.47 -2.50
N ALA A 111 -3.28 8.83 -1.60
CA ALA A 111 -4.72 8.73 -1.78
C ALA A 111 -5.16 9.42 -3.08
N LYS A 112 -4.66 10.62 -3.36
CA LYS A 112 -4.96 11.33 -4.63
C LYS A 112 -4.66 10.48 -5.86
N GLN A 113 -3.53 9.78 -5.89
CA GLN A 113 -3.17 8.93 -7.03
C GLN A 113 -4.09 7.71 -7.15
N ILE A 114 -4.47 7.10 -6.02
CA ILE A 114 -5.41 5.98 -5.99
C ILE A 114 -6.80 6.42 -6.45
N THR A 115 -7.30 7.56 -5.97
CA THR A 115 -8.60 8.13 -6.37
C THR A 115 -8.65 8.37 -7.87
N GLN A 116 -7.59 8.97 -8.45
CA GLN A 116 -7.52 9.21 -9.90
C GLN A 116 -7.56 7.90 -10.70
N ALA A 117 -6.84 6.87 -10.25
CA ALA A 117 -6.87 5.56 -10.90
C ALA A 117 -8.24 4.88 -10.79
N CYS A 118 -8.88 4.96 -9.62
CA CYS A 118 -10.23 4.42 -9.42
C CYS A 118 -11.25 5.13 -10.33
N GLN A 119 -11.13 6.45 -10.51
CA GLN A 119 -11.98 7.21 -11.44
C GLN A 119 -11.80 6.75 -12.88
N ILE A 120 -10.56 6.55 -13.34
CA ILE A 120 -10.27 6.08 -14.71
C ILE A 120 -10.89 4.69 -14.95
N LEU A 121 -10.85 3.81 -13.95
CA LEU A 121 -11.38 2.45 -14.04
C LEU A 121 -12.87 2.33 -13.72
N ASN A 122 -13.54 3.44 -13.35
CA ASN A 122 -14.90 3.43 -12.82
C ASN A 122 -15.06 2.42 -11.67
N PHE A 123 -14.12 2.45 -10.72
CA PHE A 123 -14.19 1.67 -9.49
C PHE A 123 -15.13 2.36 -8.50
N GLU A 124 -16.06 1.60 -7.93
CA GLU A 124 -17.06 2.08 -6.98
C GLU A 124 -17.12 1.17 -5.76
N ASN A 125 -17.46 1.75 -4.60
CA ASN A 125 -17.60 1.00 -3.34
C ASN A 125 -16.39 0.09 -3.05
N ILE A 126 -15.18 0.61 -3.26
CA ILE A 126 -13.94 -0.18 -3.25
C ILE A 126 -13.73 -0.92 -1.92
N ILE A 127 -13.06 -2.05 -1.99
CA ILE A 127 -12.44 -2.73 -0.85
C ILE A 127 -10.95 -2.44 -0.89
N ILE A 128 -10.35 -2.03 0.22
CA ILE A 128 -8.90 -1.92 0.32
C ILE A 128 -8.35 -3.16 1.00
N PHE A 129 -7.42 -3.84 0.34
CA PHE A 129 -6.65 -4.94 0.90
C PHE A 129 -5.20 -4.51 1.09
N ASN A 130 -4.79 -4.32 2.34
CA ASN A 130 -3.46 -3.85 2.71
C ASN A 130 -2.59 -5.01 3.19
N ASP A 131 -1.58 -5.39 2.40
CA ASP A 131 -0.51 -6.33 2.74
C ASP A 131 0.61 -5.65 3.52
N SER A 132 0.39 -5.53 4.84
CA SER A 132 1.37 -5.09 5.85
C SER A 132 2.03 -3.72 5.58
N ASP A 133 1.51 -2.87 4.70
CA ASP A 133 2.00 -1.51 4.51
C ASP A 133 1.56 -0.65 5.70
N MET A 134 2.45 -0.48 6.67
CA MET A 134 2.09 0.05 7.99
C MET A 134 1.92 1.57 7.98
N PHE A 135 2.70 2.28 7.16
CA PHE A 135 2.84 3.74 7.24
C PHE A 135 2.14 4.47 6.11
N ARG A 136 2.44 4.11 4.86
CA ARG A 136 2.01 4.86 3.66
C ARG A 136 0.51 4.76 3.40
N SER A 137 -0.13 3.76 3.99
CA SER A 137 -1.55 3.50 3.84
C SER A 137 -2.38 3.70 5.12
N TYR A 138 -1.76 4.10 6.23
CA TYR A 138 -2.44 4.25 7.53
C TYR A 138 -3.66 5.19 7.51
N TYR A 139 -3.63 6.25 6.71
CA TYR A 139 -4.74 7.21 6.59
C TYR A 139 -5.65 6.93 5.39
N LEU A 140 -5.41 5.88 4.60
CA LEU A 140 -6.21 5.63 3.40
C LEU A 140 -7.66 5.26 3.72
N LYS A 141 -7.94 4.63 4.86
CA LYS A 141 -9.32 4.40 5.29
C LYS A 141 -10.09 5.72 5.41
N ASP A 142 -9.50 6.75 6.03
CA ASP A 142 -10.18 8.04 6.22
C ASP A 142 -10.23 8.87 4.93
N LEU A 143 -9.20 8.73 4.09
CA LEU A 143 -9.03 9.56 2.89
C LEU A 143 -9.81 9.03 1.68
N LEU A 144 -10.02 7.71 1.61
CA LEU A 144 -10.69 7.05 0.48
C LEU A 144 -12.08 6.53 0.85
N ASN A 145 -12.42 6.43 2.13
CA ASN A 145 -13.71 5.91 2.63
C ASN A 145 -14.16 4.62 1.92
N PRO A 146 -13.33 3.56 1.93
CA PRO A 146 -13.69 2.30 1.27
C PRO A 146 -14.87 1.63 1.99
N SER A 147 -15.57 0.74 1.29
CA SER A 147 -16.64 -0.07 1.88
C SER A 147 -16.12 -1.01 2.97
N VAL A 148 -14.92 -1.56 2.77
CA VAL A 148 -14.21 -2.41 3.73
C VAL A 148 -12.71 -2.14 3.62
N TYR A 149 -12.04 -1.97 4.74
CA TYR A 149 -10.60 -1.89 4.85
C TYR A 149 -10.05 -3.13 5.56
N VAL A 150 -9.35 -3.99 4.81
CA VAL A 150 -8.72 -5.21 5.31
C VAL A 150 -7.23 -4.96 5.53
N TYR A 151 -6.76 -5.27 6.74
CA TYR A 151 -5.33 -5.29 7.05
C TYR A 151 -4.82 -6.73 7.13
N TYR A 152 -3.95 -7.11 6.20
CA TYR A 152 -3.31 -8.41 6.14
C TYR A 152 -1.91 -8.34 6.76
N THR A 153 -1.75 -8.94 7.92
CA THR A 153 -0.45 -9.11 8.59
C THR A 153 0.18 -10.44 8.15
N ARG A 154 1.30 -10.34 7.44
CA ARG A 154 1.95 -11.49 6.80
C ARG A 154 3.31 -11.82 7.40
N ASP A 155 4.08 -10.79 7.70
CA ASP A 155 5.46 -10.89 8.16
C ASP A 155 5.60 -10.17 9.50
N ASN A 156 6.46 -10.67 10.39
CA ASN A 156 6.81 -9.96 11.62
C ASN A 156 7.78 -8.80 11.29
N LEU A 157 7.28 -7.77 10.61
CA LEU A 157 8.08 -6.64 10.13
C LEU A 157 8.75 -5.90 11.29
N ILE A 158 8.13 -5.88 12.47
CA ILE A 158 8.66 -5.29 13.70
C ILE A 158 10.02 -5.89 14.09
N SER A 159 10.30 -7.14 13.75
CA SER A 159 11.60 -7.78 14.00
C SER A 159 12.76 -7.10 13.26
N VAL A 160 12.48 -6.39 12.17
CA VAL A 160 13.48 -5.67 11.37
C VAL A 160 13.67 -4.26 11.90
N SER A 161 14.93 -3.87 12.13
CA SER A 161 15.32 -2.60 12.77
C SER A 161 14.70 -1.35 12.13
N TYR A 162 14.56 -1.35 10.80
CA TYR A 162 13.94 -0.26 10.05
C TYR A 162 12.49 0.02 10.49
N TRP A 163 11.69 -1.03 10.66
CA TRP A 163 10.29 -0.91 11.06
C TRP A 163 10.16 -0.77 12.57
N ARG A 164 11.02 -1.43 13.37
CA ARG A 164 10.89 -1.51 14.84
C ARG A 164 10.63 -0.17 15.54
N ARG A 165 11.31 0.91 15.14
CA ARG A 165 11.24 2.21 15.83
C ARG A 165 9.82 2.80 15.89
N ARG A 166 9.04 2.66 14.81
CA ARG A 166 7.69 3.24 14.70
C ARG A 166 6.62 2.21 14.36
N GLY A 167 7.02 1.09 13.80
CA GLY A 167 6.20 -0.03 13.35
C GLY A 167 5.34 -0.57 14.47
N VAL A 168 5.90 -0.82 15.67
CA VAL A 168 5.12 -1.32 16.82
C VAL A 168 3.88 -0.46 17.09
N ARG A 169 4.08 0.86 17.20
CA ARG A 169 2.99 1.81 17.45
C ARG A 169 2.04 1.90 16.25
N MET A 170 2.58 1.95 15.04
CA MET A 170 1.78 2.18 13.83
C MET A 170 0.99 0.96 13.41
N GLU A 171 1.55 -0.25 13.48
CA GLU A 171 0.83 -1.50 13.20
C GLU A 171 -0.37 -1.65 14.11
N ALA A 172 -0.15 -1.51 15.42
CA ALA A 172 -1.21 -1.63 16.42
C ALA A 172 -2.34 -0.63 16.15
N LYS A 173 -2.00 0.63 15.83
CA LYS A 173 -3.00 1.62 15.45
C LYS A 173 -3.70 1.28 14.13
N HIS A 174 -2.98 0.73 13.16
CA HIS A 174 -3.52 0.40 11.84
C HIS A 174 -4.47 -0.79 11.90
N MET A 175 -4.10 -1.85 12.63
CA MET A 175 -4.94 -3.01 12.90
C MET A 175 -6.25 -2.61 13.59
N LYS A 176 -6.17 -1.79 14.66
CA LYS A 176 -7.36 -1.23 15.35
C LYS A 176 -8.30 -0.45 14.46
N LYS A 177 -7.75 0.15 13.40
CA LYS A 177 -8.48 1.00 12.49
C LYS A 177 -9.13 0.22 11.36
N ALA A 178 -8.60 -0.94 11.00
CA ALA A 178 -9.14 -1.78 9.94
C ALA A 178 -10.52 -2.33 10.33
N ASP A 179 -11.35 -2.65 9.32
CA ASP A 179 -12.63 -3.33 9.55
C ASP A 179 -12.41 -4.83 9.79
N LEU A 180 -11.35 -5.37 9.21
CA LEU A 180 -10.94 -6.75 9.37
C LEU A 180 -9.42 -6.85 9.38
N VAL A 181 -8.89 -7.64 10.30
CA VAL A 181 -7.48 -8.05 10.30
C VAL A 181 -7.40 -9.52 9.94
N VAL A 182 -6.61 -9.86 8.92
CA VAL A 182 -6.35 -11.24 8.49
C VAL A 182 -4.86 -11.55 8.64
N ALA A 183 -4.54 -12.81 8.91
CA ALA A 183 -3.19 -13.26 9.15
C ALA A 183 -2.92 -14.59 8.44
N ASN A 184 -1.67 -14.83 8.06
CA ASN A 184 -1.23 -16.09 7.45
C ASN A 184 -0.74 -17.13 8.48
N SER A 185 -0.75 -16.80 9.77
CA SER A 185 -0.29 -17.67 10.84
C SER A 185 -1.07 -17.42 12.13
N THR A 186 -1.16 -18.45 12.97
CA THR A 186 -1.78 -18.37 14.30
C THR A 186 -1.05 -17.35 15.19
N TYR A 187 0.27 -17.30 15.13
CA TYR A 187 1.08 -16.32 15.87
C TYR A 187 0.69 -14.87 15.54
N LEU A 188 0.63 -14.52 14.25
CA LEU A 188 0.24 -13.17 13.84
C LEU A 188 -1.24 -12.87 14.12
N ALA A 189 -2.11 -13.89 14.01
CA ALA A 189 -3.51 -13.75 14.39
C ALA A 189 -3.66 -13.45 15.90
N ASP A 190 -2.92 -14.14 16.75
CA ASP A 190 -2.95 -13.91 18.21
C ASP A 190 -2.28 -12.58 18.60
N LEU A 191 -1.29 -12.12 17.84
CA LEU A 191 -0.75 -10.78 17.98
C LEU A 191 -1.81 -9.72 17.62
N ALA A 192 -2.49 -9.89 16.49
CA ALA A 192 -3.53 -8.98 16.03
C ALA A 192 -4.71 -8.88 17.02
N LYS A 193 -5.12 -9.99 17.65
CA LYS A 193 -6.18 -10.02 18.69
C LYS A 193 -5.89 -9.13 19.90
N LYS A 194 -4.64 -8.73 20.15
CA LYS A 194 -4.28 -7.83 21.25
C LYS A 194 -4.64 -6.37 20.97
N HIS A 195 -5.15 -6.08 19.78
CA HIS A 195 -5.40 -4.75 19.26
C HIS A 195 -6.86 -4.64 18.81
#